data_AF-A0A949BLF0-F1
#
_entry.id   AF-A0A949BLF0-F1
#
_cell.length_a   1.000
_cell.length_b   1.000
_cell.length_c   1.000
_cell.angle_alpha   90.00
_cell.angle_beta   90.00
_cell.angle_gamma   90.00
#
_symmetry.space_group_name_H-M   'P 1'
#
loop_
_entity.id
_entity.type
_entity.pdbx_description
1 polymer ?
#
loop_
_entity_poly.entity_id
_entity_poly.type
_entity_poly.pdbx_seq_one_letter_code
_entity_poly.pdbx_strand_id
1 'polypeptide(L)'
;MKKNSAAVYFEIEFFEKLLKGKPGYVDVLIPLAEAYTKAGLYAKGLEMDERLVRFKPDDPLVHYNLACSYSLLGKVDMAFKTLEKAVSLGYDDFKFMDSDPDLSTVRQDQRYQNMISSIVNKKGEANGNNEPV
;
A
#
# COMPACT_ATOMS: atom_id res chain seq x y z
N MET A 1 -10.55 23.19 10.10
CA MET A 1 -11.21 22.11 9.34
C MET A 1 -11.47 20.94 10.28
N LYS A 2 -12.73 20.61 10.62
CA LYS A 2 -13.11 19.53 11.57
C LYS A 2 -14.26 18.64 11.05
N LYS A 3 -14.66 18.78 9.78
CA LYS A 3 -15.88 18.15 9.25
C LYS A 3 -15.74 16.66 8.89
N ASN A 4 -14.52 16.12 8.75
CA ASN A 4 -14.32 14.73 8.31
C ASN A 4 -14.12 13.70 9.44
N SER A 5 -13.84 14.12 10.68
CA SER A 5 -13.52 13.16 11.75
C SER A 5 -14.72 12.28 12.13
N ALA A 6 -15.93 12.84 12.23
CA ALA A 6 -17.12 12.07 12.64
C ALA A 6 -17.50 10.98 11.64
N ALA A 7 -17.38 11.25 10.34
CA ALA A 7 -17.67 10.27 9.29
C ALA A 7 -16.66 9.12 9.31
N VAL A 8 -15.36 9.42 9.43
CA VAL A 8 -14.31 8.40 9.49
C VAL A 8 -14.47 7.49 10.72
N TYR A 9 -14.80 8.05 11.89
CA TYR A 9 -15.03 7.23 13.09
C TYR A 9 -16.30 6.38 12.99
N PHE A 10 -17.35 6.87 12.32
CA PHE A 10 -18.53 6.06 12.02
C PHE A 10 -18.19 4.88 11.09
N GLU A 11 -17.40 5.11 10.03
CA GLU A 11 -16.93 4.05 9.12
C GLU A 11 -16.14 2.99 9.89
N ILE A 12 -15.20 3.40 10.75
CA ILE A 12 -14.43 2.48 11.60
C ILE A 12 -15.38 1.63 12.45
N GLU A 13 -16.30 2.25 13.19
CA GLU A 13 -17.22 1.51 14.07
C GLU A 13 -18.10 0.53 13.27
N PHE A 14 -18.57 0.96 12.10
CA PHE A 14 -19.38 0.13 11.21
C PHE A 14 -18.60 -1.11 10.72
N PHE A 15 -17.38 -0.92 10.21
CA PHE A 15 -16.56 -2.03 9.71
C PHE A 15 -16.05 -2.93 10.85
N GLU A 16 -15.70 -2.39 12.01
CA GLU A 16 -15.35 -3.19 13.21
C GLU A 16 -16.52 -4.10 13.62
N LYS A 17 -17.76 -3.59 13.61
CA LYS A 17 -18.97 -4.39 13.91
C LYS A 17 -19.19 -5.49 12.88
N LEU A 18 -19.03 -5.20 11.59
CA LEU A 18 -19.13 -6.23 10.54
C LEU A 18 -18.08 -7.33 10.72
N LEU A 19 -16.84 -6.94 10.98
CA LEU A 19 -15.75 -7.88 11.17
C LEU A 19 -15.91 -8.72 12.45
N LYS A 20 -16.46 -8.13 13.51
CA LYS A 20 -16.81 -8.85 14.74
C LYS A 20 -17.92 -9.88 14.51
N GLY A 21 -18.95 -9.53 13.73
CA GLY A 21 -20.04 -10.45 13.39
C GLY A 21 -19.63 -11.56 12.43
N LYS A 22 -18.70 -11.26 11.51
CA LYS A 22 -18.14 -12.23 10.56
C LYS A 22 -16.62 -12.06 10.47
N PRO A 23 -15.84 -12.75 11.33
CA PRO A 23 -14.39 -12.62 11.34
C PRO A 23 -13.77 -12.89 9.98
N GLY A 24 -14.25 -13.86 9.20
CA GLY A 24 -13.75 -14.16 7.86
C GLY A 24 -14.15 -13.17 6.75
N TYR A 25 -14.73 -12.01 7.05
CA TYR A 25 -15.16 -11.06 6.02
C TYR A 25 -13.99 -10.22 5.50
N VAL A 26 -13.20 -10.82 4.60
CA VAL A 26 -11.96 -10.23 4.07
C VAL A 26 -12.19 -8.88 3.37
N ASP A 27 -13.33 -8.71 2.70
CA ASP A 27 -13.63 -7.51 1.91
C ASP A 27 -13.74 -6.24 2.76
N VAL A 28 -13.92 -6.35 4.08
CA VAL A 28 -13.94 -5.18 4.97
C VAL A 28 -12.54 -4.75 5.44
N LEU A 29 -11.50 -5.56 5.20
CA LEU A 29 -10.16 -5.25 5.71
C LEU A 29 -9.55 -4.02 5.03
N ILE A 30 -9.66 -3.90 3.70
CA ILE A 30 -9.18 -2.73 2.95
C ILE A 30 -9.87 -1.44 3.42
N PRO A 31 -11.21 -1.31 3.35
CA PRO A 31 -11.87 -0.06 3.73
C PRO A 31 -11.67 0.28 5.22
N LEU A 32 -11.52 -0.73 6.10
CA LEU A 32 -11.17 -0.50 7.50
C LEU A 32 -9.73 0.00 7.67
N ALA A 33 -8.76 -0.57 6.94
CA ALA A 33 -7.38 -0.09 6.92
C ALA A 33 -7.30 1.37 6.46
N GLU A 34 -7.98 1.71 5.36
CA GLU A 34 -8.06 3.07 4.84
C GLU A 34 -8.72 4.04 5.85
N ALA A 35 -9.80 3.62 6.51
CA ALA A 35 -10.47 4.43 7.51
C ALA A 35 -9.55 4.69 8.71
N TYR A 36 -8.78 3.68 9.14
CA TYR A 36 -7.74 3.87 10.16
C TYR A 36 -6.64 4.83 9.71
N THR A 37 -6.16 4.71 8.48
CA THR A 37 -5.15 5.64 7.92
C THR A 37 -5.69 7.07 7.89
N LYS A 38 -6.92 7.28 7.42
CA LYS A 38 -7.58 8.61 7.44
C LYS A 38 -7.75 9.18 8.85
N ALA A 39 -7.88 8.32 9.86
CA ALA A 39 -7.95 8.71 11.26
C ALA A 39 -6.58 8.91 11.93
N GLY A 40 -5.47 8.63 11.24
CA GLY A 40 -4.12 8.64 11.80
C GLY A 40 -3.80 7.42 12.69
N LEU A 41 -4.66 6.39 12.68
CA LEU A 41 -4.55 5.17 13.47
C LEU A 41 -3.72 4.10 12.72
N TYR A 42 -2.52 4.49 12.26
CA TYR A 42 -1.72 3.66 11.34
C TYR A 42 -1.37 2.27 11.86
N ALA A 43 -1.17 2.11 13.17
CA ALA A 43 -0.92 0.79 13.77
C ALA A 43 -2.11 -0.16 13.58
N LYS A 44 -3.34 0.33 13.68
CA LYS A 44 -4.54 -0.48 13.42
C LYS A 44 -4.74 -0.74 11.92
N GLY A 45 -4.40 0.22 11.06
CA GLY A 45 -4.37 0.02 9.61
C GLY A 45 -3.43 -1.12 9.22
N LEU A 46 -2.22 -1.10 9.76
CA LEU A 46 -1.22 -2.15 9.57
C LEU A 46 -1.75 -3.54 9.96
N GLU A 47 -2.44 -3.68 11.10
CA GLU A 47 -3.02 -4.96 11.52
C GLU A 47 -4.00 -5.54 10.48
N MET A 48 -4.77 -4.68 9.82
CA MET A 48 -5.73 -5.09 8.78
C MET A 48 -5.01 -5.49 7.49
N ASP A 49 -3.98 -4.75 7.07
CA ASP A 49 -3.19 -5.08 5.88
C ASP A 49 -2.36 -6.36 6.07
N GLU A 50 -1.74 -6.56 7.23
CA GLU A 50 -1.03 -7.80 7.57
C GLU A 50 -1.99 -8.99 7.53
N ARG A 51 -3.24 -8.78 7.93
CA ARG A 51 -4.29 -9.80 7.84
C ARG A 51 -4.69 -10.05 6.40
N LEU A 52 -4.82 -9.01 5.59
CA LEU A 52 -5.21 -9.12 4.18
C LEU A 52 -4.17 -9.89 3.37
N VAL A 53 -2.87 -9.65 3.60
CA VAL A 53 -1.77 -10.43 2.97
C VAL A 53 -1.88 -11.92 3.28
N ARG A 54 -2.35 -12.31 4.48
CA ARG A 54 -2.56 -13.73 4.81
C ARG A 54 -3.67 -14.38 3.98
N PHE A 55 -4.67 -13.61 3.55
CA PHE A 55 -5.76 -14.11 2.70
C PHE A 55 -5.44 -14.03 1.20
N LYS A 56 -4.64 -13.05 0.80
CA LYS A 56 -4.27 -12.79 -0.59
C LYS A 56 -2.75 -12.63 -0.73
N PRO A 57 -1.97 -13.69 -0.52
CA PRO A 57 -0.50 -13.60 -0.45
C PRO A 57 0.17 -13.28 -1.78
N ASP A 58 -0.53 -13.50 -2.90
CA ASP A 58 -0.01 -13.28 -4.25
C ASP A 58 -0.63 -12.05 -4.93
N ASP A 59 -1.45 -11.26 -4.22
CA ASP A 59 -2.07 -10.06 -4.76
C ASP A 59 -1.11 -8.86 -4.64
N PRO A 60 -0.60 -8.30 -5.75
CA PRO A 60 0.36 -7.21 -5.74
C PRO A 60 -0.18 -5.94 -5.04
N LEU A 61 -1.47 -5.64 -5.19
CA LEU A 61 -2.10 -4.46 -4.59
C LEU A 61 -2.14 -4.57 -3.05
N VAL A 62 -2.32 -5.79 -2.54
CA VAL A 62 -2.35 -6.04 -1.10
C VAL A 62 -0.97 -5.84 -0.48
N HIS A 63 0.10 -6.26 -1.15
CA HIS A 63 1.47 -5.96 -0.70
C HIS A 63 1.80 -4.47 -0.82
N TYR A 64 1.31 -3.78 -1.85
CA TYR A 64 1.45 -2.33 -1.97
C TYR A 64 0.84 -1.60 -0.75
N ASN A 65 -0.41 -1.90 -0.41
CA ASN A 65 -1.09 -1.30 0.75
C ASN A 65 -0.35 -1.60 2.07
N LEU A 66 0.15 -2.83 2.25
CA LEU A 66 0.97 -3.16 3.42
C LEU A 66 2.27 -2.33 3.48
N ALA A 67 2.92 -2.10 2.34
CA ALA A 67 4.09 -1.25 2.27
C ALA A 67 3.79 0.22 2.64
N CYS A 68 2.63 0.75 2.22
CA CYS A 68 2.13 2.07 2.65
C CYS A 68 1.98 2.12 4.17
N SER A 69 1.31 1.14 4.78
CA SER A 69 1.15 1.03 6.23
C SER A 69 2.49 0.97 6.98
N TYR A 70 3.48 0.20 6.48
CA TYR A 70 4.83 0.20 7.07
C TYR A 70 5.54 1.55 6.92
N SER A 71 5.40 2.21 5.77
CA SER A 71 6.03 3.52 5.51
C SER A 71 5.45 4.61 6.43
N LEU A 72 4.13 4.66 6.61
CA LEU A 72 3.45 5.59 7.53
C LEU A 72 3.89 5.42 8.99
N LEU A 73 4.33 4.23 9.38
CA LEU A 73 4.88 3.92 10.70
C LEU A 73 6.40 4.11 10.80
N GLY A 74 7.05 4.59 9.74
CA GLY A 74 8.51 4.77 9.70
C GLY A 74 9.31 3.46 9.67
N LYS A 75 8.66 2.31 9.40
CA LYS A 75 9.29 0.99 9.32
C LYS A 75 9.91 0.80 7.93
N VAL A 76 10.90 1.62 7.59
CA VAL A 76 11.47 1.76 6.24
C VAL A 76 11.94 0.43 5.65
N ASP A 77 12.66 -0.39 6.42
CA ASP A 77 13.15 -1.69 5.94
C ASP A 77 12.01 -2.66 5.54
N MET A 78 10.94 -2.68 6.34
CA MET A 78 9.77 -3.53 6.08
C MET A 78 8.97 -2.97 4.90
N ALA A 79 8.80 -1.66 4.83
CA ALA A 79 8.14 -1.00 3.72
C ALA A 79 8.84 -1.31 2.40
N PHE A 80 10.16 -1.14 2.33
CA PHE A 80 10.94 -1.40 1.10
C PHE A 80 10.83 -2.87 0.67
N LYS A 81 11.06 -3.83 1.56
CA LYS A 81 10.96 -5.26 1.22
C LYS A 81 9.56 -5.66 0.74
N THR A 82 8.53 -5.10 1.37
CA THR A 82 7.14 -5.38 0.99
C THR A 82 6.81 -4.75 -0.36
N LEU A 83 7.34 -3.56 -0.64
CA LEU A 83 7.15 -2.88 -1.92
C LEU A 83 7.87 -3.61 -3.05
N GLU A 84 9.10 -4.08 -2.82
CA GLU A 84 9.83 -4.95 -3.75
C GLU A 84 9.02 -6.23 -4.06
N LYS A 85 8.40 -6.83 -3.03
CA LYS A 85 7.49 -7.96 -3.21
C LYS A 85 6.27 -7.60 -4.07
N ALA A 86 5.62 -6.46 -3.83
CA ALA A 86 4.50 -5.99 -4.64
C ALA A 86 4.87 -5.86 -6.12
N VAL A 87 6.02 -5.24 -6.41
CA VAL A 87 6.54 -5.09 -7.77
C VAL A 87 6.84 -6.46 -8.40
N SER A 88 7.45 -7.38 -7.65
CA SER A 88 7.72 -8.75 -8.14
C SER A 88 6.45 -9.55 -8.45
N LEU A 89 5.34 -9.23 -7.80
CA LEU A 89 4.02 -9.83 -8.02
C LEU A 89 3.24 -9.13 -9.15
N GLY A 90 3.79 -8.07 -9.74
CA GLY A 90 3.21 -7.39 -10.90
C GLY A 90 2.59 -6.03 -10.61
N TYR A 91 2.79 -5.43 -9.43
CA TYR A 91 2.43 -4.02 -9.22
C TYR A 91 3.26 -3.13 -10.16
N ASP A 92 2.61 -2.29 -10.96
CA ASP A 92 3.27 -1.53 -12.03
C ASP A 92 2.89 -0.04 -12.13
N ASP A 93 2.07 0.48 -11.22
CA ASP A 93 1.77 1.91 -11.11
C ASP A 93 2.89 2.66 -10.38
N PHE A 94 4.08 2.65 -11.00
CA PHE A 94 5.29 3.28 -10.48
C PHE A 94 5.17 4.80 -10.39
N LYS A 95 4.33 5.41 -11.24
CA LYS A 95 4.06 6.85 -11.20
C LYS A 95 3.28 7.20 -9.94
N PHE A 96 2.26 6.41 -9.60
CA PHE A 96 1.54 6.62 -8.36
C PHE A 96 2.44 6.38 -7.14
N MET A 97 3.20 5.28 -7.12
CA MET A 97 4.19 5.00 -6.07
C MET A 97 5.09 6.20 -5.78
N ASP A 98 5.60 6.86 -6.83
CA ASP A 98 6.52 7.97 -6.71
C ASP A 98 5.87 9.28 -6.22
N SER A 99 4.54 9.35 -6.18
CA SER A 99 3.77 10.51 -5.71
C SER A 99 2.96 10.24 -4.44
N ASP A 100 2.79 8.97 -4.04
CA ASP A 100 1.97 8.59 -2.91
C ASP A 100 2.54 9.19 -1.61
N PRO A 101 1.73 9.99 -0.86
CA PRO A 101 2.15 10.54 0.42
C PRO A 101 2.39 9.46 1.50
N ASP A 102 1.72 8.30 1.44
CA ASP A 102 1.88 7.23 2.41
C ASP A 102 3.25 6.57 2.29
N LEU A 103 3.84 6.60 1.09
CA LEU A 103 5.19 6.13 0.80
C LEU A 103 6.28 7.19 1.06
N SER A 104 5.93 8.39 1.53
CA SER A 104 6.88 9.51 1.68
C SER A 104 8.16 9.18 2.47
N THR A 105 8.08 8.25 3.43
CA THR A 105 9.25 7.85 4.23
C THR A 105 10.10 6.82 3.48
N VAL A 106 9.50 5.77 2.91
CA VAL A 106 10.26 4.77 2.15
C VAL A 106 10.84 5.33 0.85
N ARG A 107 10.20 6.34 0.25
CA ARG A 107 10.74 7.04 -0.94
C ARG A 107 12.07 7.73 -0.68
N GLN A 108 12.40 8.07 0.56
CA GLN A 108 13.69 8.67 0.90
C GLN A 108 14.83 7.63 0.96
N ASP A 109 14.51 6.34 0.97
CA ASP A 109 15.50 5.27 1.02
C ASP A 109 16.21 5.11 -0.33
N GLN A 110 17.54 5.00 -0.31
CA GLN A 110 18.35 4.85 -1.53
C GLN A 110 17.98 3.58 -2.31
N ARG A 111 17.57 2.50 -1.64
CA ARG A 111 17.16 1.25 -2.29
C ARG A 111 15.89 1.44 -3.12
N TYR A 112 14.93 2.21 -2.60
CA TYR A 112 13.73 2.58 -3.36
C TYR A 112 14.10 3.35 -4.62
N GLN A 113 14.93 4.39 -4.48
CA GLN A 113 15.36 5.24 -5.61
C GLN A 113 16.09 4.44 -6.70
N ASN A 114 16.95 3.50 -6.28
CA ASN A 114 17.65 2.60 -7.20
C ASN A 114 16.67 1.65 -7.92
N MET A 115 15.68 1.10 -7.20
CA MET A 115 14.66 0.21 -7.76
C MET A 115 13.85 0.93 -8.85
N ILE A 116 13.32 2.12 -8.55
CA ILE A 116 12.54 2.91 -9.52
C ILE A 116 13.38 3.31 -10.72
N SER A 117 14.62 3.78 -10.51
CA SER A 117 15.53 4.13 -11.61
C SER A 117 15.79 2.94 -12.53
N SER A 118 16.00 1.74 -11.97
CA SER A 118 16.19 0.51 -12.76
C SER A 118 14.95 0.15 -13.58
N ILE A 119 13.75 0.28 -13.01
CA ILE A 119 12.49 -0.03 -13.66
C ILE A 119 12.22 0.93 -14.82
N VAL A 120 12.41 2.23 -14.62
CA VAL A 120 12.19 3.27 -15.64
C VAL A 120 13.14 3.08 -16.81
N ASN A 121 14.42 2.82 -16.55
CA ASN A 121 15.40 2.59 -17.61
C ASN A 121 15.06 1.35 -18.46
N LYS A 122 14.69 0.22 -17.83
CA LYS A 122 14.29 -0.99 -18.55
C LYS A 122 13.04 -0.79 -19.42
N LYS A 123 12.04 -0.05 -18.94
CA LYS A 123 10.84 0.27 -19.74
C LYS A 123 11.16 1.18 -20.94
N GLY A 124 12.10 2.11 -20.78
CA GLY A 124 12.58 2.96 -21.88
C GLY A 124 13.26 2.16 -23.00
N GLU A 125 14.09 1.19 -22.64
CA GLU A 125 14.76 0.30 -23.62
C GLU A 125 13.78 -0.64 -24.32
N ALA A 126 12.78 -1.17 -23.62
CA ALA A 126 11.76 -2.05 -24.20
C ALA A 126 10.87 -1.31 -25.24
N ASN A 127 10.64 -0.02 -25.04
CA ASN A 127 9.82 0.80 -25.95
C ASN A 127 10.61 1.38 -27.14
N GLY A 128 11.94 1.39 -27.09
CA GLY A 128 12.81 1.95 -28.14
C GLY A 128 13.18 0.97 -29.27
N ASN A 129 12.84 -0.33 -29.14
CA ASN A 129 13.31 -1.38 -30.04
C ASN A 129 12.24 -1.92 -31.02
N ASN A 130 11.20 -1.14 -31.35
CA ASN A 130 10.11 -1.63 -32.21
C ASN A 130 9.54 -0.58 -33.18
N GLU A 131 10.35 -0.10 -34.12
CA GLU A 131 9.87 0.32 -35.45
C GLU A 131 10.91 -0.05 -36.51
N PRO A 132 10.63 -1.01 -37.41
CA PRO A 132 11.36 -1.09 -38.68
C PRO A 132 10.85 0.03 -39.60
N VAL A 133 11.81 0.79 -40.14
CA VAL A 133 11.61 1.79 -41.20
C VAL A 133 11.01 1.15 -42.45
#